data_AF-A0A0N0DUD1-F1
#
_entry.id   AF-A0A0N0DUD1-F1
#
_cell.length_a   1.000
_cell.length_b   1.000
_cell.length_c   1.000
_cell.angle_alpha   90.00
_cell.angle_beta   90.00
_cell.angle_gamma   90.00
#
_symmetry.space_group_name_H-M   'P 1'
#
loop_
_entity.id
_entity.type
_entity.pdbx_description
1 polymer ?
#
loop_
_entity_poly.entity_id
_entity_poly.type
_entity_poly.pdbx_seq_one_letter_code
_entity_poly.pdbx_strand_id
1 'polypeptide(L)'
;MLRCTAIALKKGWTHNPGRTRRGGKNLAWRPKMSERTLNQFVPLALVHPRRHPNSWQERQFNALGYTKWPKAIGFYNGGDNFELTPEAAWRLYGHARDEAYWSKLHSETTIVLLLPLVEKAPKENMERVMDVYRHYLKRFGADHYIYNAVMQAAAFAKDFEQAERLFKEMELLGLEPNCQSYVNMMLASKLAGLPLEKAEAYFQRAVKAGAMRSVMRVDTEFKMWMDQLGRLGSFTAATGYLSVNEEGAKPMPRDMWALWGWHRSESKFVSRDDLIMEQVRARVHGGRELVGTVYTKTRRQPWAKFNGMLPHDYNGPVYRRPTEFNDAPAYTAEKTEKAF
;
A
#
# COMPACT_ATOMS: atom_id res chain seq x y z
N MET A 1 -15.52 -8.09 -31.72
CA MET A 1 -16.16 -9.01 -32.69
C MET A 1 -16.81 -10.16 -31.95
N LEU A 2 -18.07 -9.98 -31.55
CA LEU A 2 -18.89 -11.06 -31.02
C LEU A 2 -19.28 -11.97 -32.17
N ARG A 3 -18.63 -13.14 -32.28
CA ARG A 3 -19.06 -14.16 -33.25
C ARG A 3 -20.28 -14.86 -32.65
N CYS A 4 -21.43 -14.64 -33.28
CA CYS A 4 -22.68 -15.35 -33.03
C CYS A 4 -22.45 -16.86 -32.99
N THR A 5 -22.49 -17.47 -31.80
CA THR A 5 -22.61 -18.91 -31.66
C THR A 5 -24.08 -19.29 -31.88
N ALA A 6 -24.40 -19.70 -33.11
CA ALA A 6 -25.69 -20.33 -33.39
C ALA A 6 -25.80 -21.63 -32.57
N ILE A 7 -26.74 -21.65 -31.63
CA ILE A 7 -27.10 -22.85 -30.87
C ILE A 7 -27.86 -23.78 -31.82
N ALA A 8 -27.14 -24.67 -32.50
CA ALA A 8 -27.74 -25.73 -33.28
C ALA A 8 -28.25 -26.84 -32.34
N LEU A 9 -29.43 -26.64 -31.74
CA LEU A 9 -30.17 -27.70 -31.06
C LEU A 9 -30.74 -28.68 -32.09
N LYS A 10 -29.90 -29.58 -32.60
CA LYS A 10 -30.38 -30.73 -33.37
C LYS A 10 -31.22 -31.63 -32.46
N LYS A 11 -32.54 -31.59 -32.64
CA LYS A 11 -33.51 -32.51 -32.04
C LYS A 11 -33.41 -33.88 -32.73
N GLY A 12 -32.25 -34.52 -32.64
CA GLY A 12 -32.01 -35.86 -33.16
C GLY A 12 -32.63 -36.92 -32.24
N TRP A 13 -33.71 -37.54 -32.70
CA TRP A 13 -34.20 -38.82 -32.21
C TRP A 13 -33.44 -39.93 -32.94
N THR A 14 -32.43 -40.50 -32.30
CA THR A 14 -31.85 -41.78 -32.73
C THR A 14 -32.35 -42.86 -31.78
N HIS A 15 -33.34 -43.63 -32.23
CA HIS A 15 -33.87 -44.77 -31.50
C HIS A 15 -33.11 -46.04 -31.95
N ASN A 16 -32.07 -46.42 -31.20
CA ASN A 16 -31.48 -47.76 -31.25
C ASN A 16 -31.96 -48.50 -29.98
N PRO A 17 -32.84 -49.52 -30.10
CA PRO A 17 -33.36 -50.23 -28.94
C PRO A 17 -32.22 -50.90 -28.17
N GLY A 18 -32.13 -50.62 -26.86
CA GLY A 18 -31.17 -51.25 -25.95
C GLY A 18 -29.86 -50.49 -25.68
N ARG A 19 -29.49 -49.48 -26.49
CA ARG A 19 -28.24 -48.69 -26.30
C ARG A 19 -28.43 -47.17 -26.17
N THR A 20 -29.63 -46.64 -26.44
CA THR A 20 -29.87 -45.18 -26.30
C THR A 20 -30.69 -44.85 -25.05
N ARG A 21 -30.27 -43.80 -24.32
CA ARG A 21 -30.91 -43.36 -23.07
C ARG A 21 -32.39 -43.05 -23.28
N ARG A 22 -33.27 -43.62 -22.45
CA ARG A 22 -34.73 -43.40 -22.49
C ARG A 22 -35.19 -42.12 -21.76
N GLY A 23 -34.41 -41.62 -20.80
CA GLY A 23 -34.68 -40.40 -20.02
C GLY A 23 -33.52 -39.40 -19.96
N GLY A 24 -33.64 -38.38 -19.10
CA GLY A 24 -32.59 -37.39 -18.84
C GLY A 24 -32.27 -36.50 -20.05
N LYS A 25 -33.30 -36.05 -20.76
CA LYS A 25 -33.17 -35.27 -22.01
C LYS A 25 -33.15 -33.75 -21.78
N ASN A 26 -33.33 -33.29 -20.54
CA ASN A 26 -33.23 -31.87 -20.21
C ASN A 26 -31.79 -31.41 -20.38
N LEU A 27 -31.54 -30.60 -21.42
CA LEU A 27 -30.21 -30.18 -21.82
C LEU A 27 -29.61 -29.11 -20.91
N ALA A 28 -30.44 -28.42 -20.11
CA ALA A 28 -29.96 -27.46 -19.11
C ALA A 28 -29.10 -28.15 -18.04
N TRP A 29 -29.48 -29.37 -17.65
CA TRP A 29 -28.78 -30.15 -16.62
C TRP A 29 -27.90 -31.26 -17.19
N ARG A 30 -28.24 -31.78 -18.38
CA ARG A 30 -27.51 -32.88 -19.02
C ARG A 30 -27.28 -32.60 -20.51
N PRO A 31 -26.36 -31.66 -20.83
CA PRO A 31 -26.07 -31.29 -22.21
C PRO A 31 -25.60 -32.50 -23.02
N LYS A 32 -25.88 -32.48 -24.33
CA LYS A 32 -25.42 -33.51 -25.29
C LYS A 32 -24.01 -33.21 -25.78
N MET A 33 -23.05 -33.13 -24.86
CA MET A 33 -21.63 -32.89 -25.15
C MET A 33 -20.77 -34.03 -24.62
N SER A 34 -19.59 -34.24 -25.22
CA SER A 34 -18.63 -35.23 -24.74
C SER A 34 -17.95 -34.77 -23.45
N GLU A 35 -17.47 -35.70 -22.62
CA GLU A 35 -16.69 -35.36 -21.42
C GLU A 35 -15.42 -34.59 -21.76
N ARG A 36 -14.72 -34.94 -22.85
CA ARG A 36 -13.54 -34.20 -23.34
C ARG A 36 -13.86 -32.71 -23.57
N THR A 37 -15.03 -32.42 -24.13
CA THR A 37 -15.49 -31.04 -24.35
C THR A 37 -15.90 -30.38 -23.04
N LEU A 38 -16.50 -31.12 -22.11
CA LEU A 38 -16.94 -30.58 -20.82
C LEU A 38 -15.77 -30.30 -19.87
N ASN A 39 -14.67 -31.05 -19.95
CA ASN A 39 -13.52 -30.92 -19.05
C ASN A 39 -12.89 -29.53 -19.08
N GLN A 40 -12.89 -28.82 -20.21
CA GLN A 40 -12.37 -27.43 -20.28
C GLN A 40 -13.26 -26.42 -19.51
N PHE A 41 -14.50 -26.79 -19.20
CA PHE A 41 -15.46 -25.97 -18.46
C PHE A 41 -15.57 -26.35 -16.98
N VAL A 42 -14.94 -27.46 -16.55
CA VAL A 42 -14.93 -27.86 -15.13
C VAL A 42 -14.03 -26.87 -14.38
N PRO A 43 -14.57 -26.07 -13.44
CA PRO A 43 -13.79 -25.05 -12.78
C PRO A 43 -12.90 -25.66 -11.69
N LEU A 44 -11.60 -25.80 -11.96
CA LEU A 44 -10.63 -26.29 -10.96
C LEU A 44 -10.16 -25.17 -10.02
N ALA A 45 -9.97 -23.96 -10.54
CA ALA A 45 -9.61 -22.76 -9.78
C ALA A 45 -10.80 -21.80 -9.67
N LEU A 46 -11.85 -22.23 -8.99
CA LEU A 46 -13.08 -21.44 -8.86
C LEU A 46 -12.86 -20.24 -7.92
N VAL A 47 -13.02 -19.02 -8.46
CA VAL A 47 -12.88 -17.76 -7.70
C VAL A 47 -14.18 -17.38 -7.00
N HIS A 48 -15.32 -17.63 -7.66
CA HIS A 48 -16.65 -17.30 -7.15
C HIS A 48 -17.64 -18.45 -7.42
N PRO A 49 -18.50 -18.83 -6.45
CA PRO A 49 -18.63 -18.27 -5.09
C PRO A 49 -17.41 -18.50 -4.21
N ARG A 50 -17.23 -17.65 -3.19
CA ARG A 50 -16.10 -17.76 -2.25
C ARG A 50 -16.22 -19.06 -1.43
N ARG A 51 -15.07 -19.67 -1.15
CA ARG A 51 -14.96 -20.92 -0.37
C ARG A 51 -14.61 -20.73 1.12
N HIS A 52 -14.32 -19.51 1.54
CA HIS A 52 -13.92 -19.19 2.92
C HIS A 52 -15.09 -18.54 3.68
N PRO A 53 -15.66 -19.19 4.71
CA PRO A 53 -16.75 -18.63 5.51
C PRO A 53 -16.27 -17.50 6.43
N ASN A 54 -17.19 -16.63 6.84
CA ASN A 54 -16.88 -15.48 7.72
C ASN A 54 -16.29 -15.92 9.07
N SER A 55 -16.69 -17.07 9.60
CA SER A 55 -16.17 -17.63 10.86
C SER A 55 -14.67 -17.96 10.81
N TRP A 56 -14.07 -18.07 9.62
CA TRP A 56 -12.65 -18.35 9.46
C TRP A 56 -11.77 -17.10 9.39
N GLN A 57 -12.35 -15.91 9.19
CA GLN A 57 -11.59 -14.66 9.05
C GLN A 57 -10.76 -14.40 10.31
N GLU A 58 -11.39 -14.43 11.49
CA GLU A 58 -10.69 -14.22 12.77
C GLU A 58 -9.71 -15.35 13.09
N ARG A 59 -10.05 -16.60 12.75
CA ARG A 59 -9.14 -17.74 12.93
C ARG A 59 -7.87 -17.55 12.10
N GLN A 60 -7.99 -17.12 10.85
CA GLN A 60 -6.86 -16.83 9.98
C GLN A 60 -6.05 -15.64 10.51
N PHE A 61 -6.71 -14.56 10.93
CA PHE A 61 -6.05 -13.39 11.51
C PHE A 61 -5.16 -13.76 12.70
N ASN A 62 -5.71 -14.55 13.63
CA ASN A 62 -4.97 -15.04 14.80
C ASN A 62 -3.87 -16.02 14.39
N ALA A 63 -4.12 -16.95 13.45
CA ALA A 63 -3.13 -17.92 12.98
C ALA A 63 -1.88 -17.22 12.41
N LEU A 64 -2.07 -16.17 11.60
CA LEU A 64 -0.99 -15.36 11.03
C LEU A 64 -0.22 -14.54 12.10
N GLY A 65 -0.79 -14.37 13.30
CA GLY A 65 -0.15 -13.73 14.45
C GLY A 65 -0.32 -12.21 14.48
N TYR A 66 -1.34 -11.67 13.80
CA TYR A 66 -1.70 -10.26 13.91
C TYR A 66 -2.46 -9.98 15.21
N THR A 67 -2.53 -8.70 15.59
CA THR A 67 -3.17 -8.25 16.83
C THR A 67 -4.16 -7.14 16.51
N LYS A 68 -5.34 -7.21 17.15
CA LYS A 68 -6.37 -6.16 17.02
C LYS A 68 -6.01 -5.00 17.95
N TRP A 69 -5.29 -4.03 17.40
CA TRP A 69 -4.93 -2.83 18.15
C TRP A 69 -6.15 -1.90 18.32
N PRO A 70 -6.22 -1.14 19.43
CA PRO A 70 -7.14 -0.01 19.54
C PRO A 70 -6.95 0.96 18.38
N LYS A 71 -8.05 1.58 17.92
CA LYS A 71 -8.02 2.54 16.80
C LYS A 71 -7.00 3.67 17.01
N ALA A 72 -6.81 4.11 18.26
CA ALA A 72 -5.83 5.13 18.63
C ALA A 72 -4.38 4.74 18.29
N ILE A 73 -4.07 3.44 18.20
CA ILE A 73 -2.77 2.94 17.77
C ILE A 73 -2.74 2.82 16.24
N GLY A 74 -3.66 2.03 15.69
CA GLY A 74 -3.73 1.80 14.26
C GLY A 74 -4.92 0.94 13.88
N PHE A 75 -5.24 0.92 12.60
CA PHE A 75 -6.42 0.24 12.07
C PHE A 75 -6.21 -0.18 10.61
N TYR A 76 -7.05 -1.07 10.11
CA TYR A 76 -7.14 -1.38 8.68
C TYR A 76 -8.06 -0.38 7.99
N ASN A 77 -7.54 0.28 6.95
CA ASN A 77 -8.27 1.32 6.22
C ASN A 77 -9.28 0.73 5.21
N GLY A 78 -9.93 1.60 4.42
CA GLY A 78 -10.89 1.23 3.37
C GLY A 78 -10.32 0.35 2.26
N GLY A 79 -9.00 0.21 2.15
CA GLY A 79 -8.28 -0.72 1.26
C GLY A 79 -7.77 -1.98 1.97
N ASP A 80 -8.13 -2.20 3.23
CA ASP A 80 -7.62 -3.26 4.11
C ASP A 80 -6.09 -3.19 4.30
N ASN A 81 -5.49 -1.98 4.30
CA ASN A 81 -4.08 -1.75 4.67
C ASN A 81 -3.99 -1.32 6.13
N PHE A 82 -3.03 -1.84 6.89
CA PHE A 82 -2.83 -1.39 8.27
C PHE A 82 -2.10 -0.04 8.29
N GLU A 83 -2.73 0.95 8.89
CA GLU A 83 -2.20 2.30 9.06
C GLU A 83 -2.01 2.60 10.55
N LEU A 84 -0.86 3.20 10.87
CA LEU A 84 -0.54 3.67 12.20
C LEU A 84 -1.00 5.12 12.34
N THR A 85 -1.59 5.49 13.48
CA THR A 85 -1.99 6.88 13.71
C THR A 85 -0.76 7.78 13.89
N PRO A 86 -0.82 9.07 13.52
CA PRO A 86 0.28 10.00 13.74
C PRO A 86 0.70 10.11 15.22
N GLU A 87 -0.27 10.07 16.13
CA GLU A 87 -0.02 10.10 17.58
C GLU A 87 0.68 8.82 18.08
N ALA A 88 0.29 7.65 17.57
CA ALA A 88 0.97 6.41 17.92
C ALA A 88 2.40 6.37 17.35
N ALA A 89 2.61 6.89 16.13
CA ALA A 89 3.93 7.03 15.54
C ALA A 89 4.86 7.91 16.39
N TRP A 90 4.35 9.06 16.84
CA TRP A 90 5.09 9.97 17.73
C TRP A 90 5.46 9.31 19.06
N ARG A 91 4.52 8.59 19.69
CA ARG A 91 4.79 7.88 20.94
C ARG A 91 5.80 6.75 20.75
N LEU A 92 5.70 5.99 19.67
CA LEU A 92 6.67 4.94 19.33
C LEU A 92 8.06 5.52 19.10
N TYR A 93 8.17 6.66 18.43
CA TYR A 93 9.44 7.39 18.34
C TYR A 93 9.96 7.76 19.74
N GLY A 94 9.14 8.34 20.61
CA GLY A 94 9.54 8.69 21.98
C GLY A 94 10.09 7.50 22.79
N HIS A 95 9.54 6.30 22.59
CA HIS A 95 10.01 5.08 23.26
C HIS A 95 11.23 4.42 22.59
N ALA A 96 11.30 4.45 21.26
CA ALA A 96 12.25 3.63 20.51
C ALA A 96 13.42 4.40 19.88
N ARG A 97 13.44 5.74 19.95
CA ARG A 97 14.43 6.57 19.24
C ARG A 97 15.88 6.28 19.62
N ASP A 98 16.13 5.70 20.79
CA ASP A 98 17.48 5.37 21.29
C ASP A 98 17.79 3.86 21.20
N GLU A 99 16.85 3.05 20.71
CA GLU A 99 17.02 1.61 20.54
C GLU A 99 17.99 1.27 19.41
N ALA A 100 18.65 0.11 19.51
CA ALA A 100 19.68 -0.31 18.55
C ALA A 100 19.13 -0.51 17.12
N TYR A 101 17.88 -0.97 16.99
CA TYR A 101 17.25 -1.18 15.68
C TYR A 101 16.78 0.13 15.02
N TRP A 102 16.70 1.23 15.79
CA TRP A 102 16.26 2.52 15.27
C TRP A 102 17.25 3.03 14.22
N SER A 103 16.71 3.44 13.08
CA SER A 103 17.49 3.83 11.92
C SER A 103 16.96 5.10 11.28
N LYS A 104 17.73 5.63 10.34
CA LYS A 104 17.42 6.79 9.51
C LYS A 104 15.99 6.76 8.95
N LEU A 105 15.59 5.61 8.39
CA LEU A 105 14.27 5.42 7.77
C LEU A 105 13.12 5.46 8.80
N HIS A 106 13.36 5.08 10.05
CA HIS A 106 12.34 5.15 11.11
C HIS A 106 12.02 6.59 11.48
N SER A 107 13.05 7.44 11.58
CA SER A 107 12.87 8.88 11.83
C SER A 107 12.17 9.57 10.66
N GLU A 108 12.56 9.28 9.42
CA GLU A 108 11.87 9.78 8.21
C GLU A 108 10.40 9.34 8.21
N THR A 109 10.12 8.06 8.44
CA THR A 109 8.75 7.52 8.50
C THR A 109 7.92 8.20 9.58
N THR A 110 8.53 8.51 10.74
CA THR A 110 7.84 9.23 11.81
C THR A 110 7.42 10.63 11.35
N ILE A 111 8.29 11.37 10.67
CA ILE A 111 7.96 12.69 10.12
C ILE A 111 6.86 12.59 9.05
N VAL A 112 6.94 11.59 8.15
CA VAL A 112 5.93 11.36 7.12
C VAL A 112 4.55 11.09 7.72
N LEU A 113 4.49 10.28 8.78
CA LEU A 113 3.24 10.00 9.51
C LEU A 113 2.70 11.23 10.26
N LEU A 114 3.55 12.19 10.62
CA LEU A 114 3.14 13.44 11.24
C LEU A 114 2.61 14.50 10.26
N LEU A 115 2.84 14.36 8.95
CA LEU A 115 2.47 15.37 7.95
C LEU A 115 0.99 15.84 8.00
N PRO A 116 -0.02 14.95 8.20
CA PRO A 116 -1.40 15.39 8.32
C PRO A 116 -1.62 16.33 9.53
N LEU A 117 -0.98 16.03 10.66
CA LEU A 117 -1.04 16.88 11.86
C LEU A 117 -0.27 18.18 11.66
N VAL A 118 0.85 18.13 10.95
CA VAL A 118 1.64 19.32 10.57
C VAL A 118 0.80 20.27 9.72
N GLU A 119 0.08 19.80 8.71
CA GLU A 119 -0.76 20.69 7.89
C GLU A 119 -1.94 21.26 8.70
N LYS A 120 -2.57 20.46 9.56
CA LYS A 120 -3.73 20.86 10.38
C LYS A 120 -3.37 21.86 11.49
N ALA A 121 -2.25 21.64 12.16
CA ALA A 121 -1.75 22.49 13.25
C ALA A 121 -0.22 22.64 13.18
N PRO A 122 0.29 23.52 12.29
CA PRO A 122 1.73 23.65 12.04
C PRO A 122 2.53 24.05 13.26
N LYS A 123 2.05 25.01 14.05
CA LYS A 123 2.79 25.56 15.20
C LYS A 123 3.14 24.51 16.24
N GLU A 124 2.22 23.58 16.51
CA GLU A 124 2.42 22.52 17.50
C GLU A 124 3.25 21.38 16.91
N ASN A 125 2.89 20.91 15.72
CA ASN A 125 3.46 19.68 15.17
C ASN A 125 4.81 19.90 14.49
N MET A 126 5.15 21.12 14.06
CA MET A 126 6.48 21.41 13.56
C MET A 126 7.53 21.29 14.67
N GLU A 127 7.21 21.58 15.92
CA GLU A 127 8.16 21.37 17.03
C GLU A 127 8.45 19.87 17.23
N ARG A 128 7.45 19.01 17.04
CA ARG A 128 7.64 17.54 17.05
C ARG A 128 8.56 17.10 15.92
N VAL A 129 8.35 17.63 14.70
CA VAL A 129 9.24 17.38 13.55
C VAL A 129 10.67 17.86 13.84
N MET A 130 10.84 19.04 14.44
CA MET A 130 12.15 19.59 14.79
C MET A 130 12.82 18.81 15.93
N ASP A 131 12.07 18.17 16.83
CA ASP A 131 12.63 17.22 17.79
C ASP A 131 13.23 15.98 17.11
N VAL A 132 12.48 15.38 16.17
CA VAL A 132 12.99 14.27 15.35
C VAL A 132 14.23 14.72 14.56
N TYR A 133 14.21 15.92 13.99
CA TYR A 133 15.36 16.50 13.27
C TYR A 133 16.60 16.61 14.16
N ARG A 134 16.48 17.21 15.34
CA ARG A 134 17.59 17.39 16.27
C ARG A 134 18.12 16.06 16.79
N HIS A 135 17.24 15.10 17.10
CA HIS A 135 17.65 13.75 17.50
C HIS A 135 18.38 13.04 16.36
N TYR A 136 17.85 13.11 15.14
CA TYR A 136 18.46 12.51 13.96
C TYR A 136 19.88 13.05 13.73
N LEU A 137 20.05 14.37 13.73
CA LEU A 137 21.35 15.00 13.49
C LEU A 137 22.37 14.56 14.55
N LYS A 138 21.96 14.44 15.83
CA LYS A 138 22.84 13.94 16.89
C LYS A 138 23.25 12.49 16.69
N ARG A 139 22.35 11.63 16.23
CA ARG A 139 22.58 10.18 16.15
C ARG A 139 23.22 9.75 14.83
N PHE A 140 22.85 10.37 13.71
CA PHE A 140 23.18 9.92 12.37
C PHE A 140 23.88 10.97 11.50
N GLY A 141 23.93 12.23 11.95
CA GLY A 141 24.44 13.35 11.16
C GLY A 141 23.44 13.82 10.10
N ALA A 142 23.86 14.84 9.35
CA ALA A 142 23.11 15.40 8.23
C ALA A 142 23.12 14.46 7.01
N ASP A 143 21.97 14.21 6.41
CA ASP A 143 21.86 13.48 5.13
C ASP A 143 20.56 13.80 4.37
N HIS A 144 20.44 13.26 3.15
CA HIS A 144 19.29 13.53 2.29
C HIS A 144 17.93 13.13 2.88
N TYR A 145 17.85 12.04 3.66
CA TYR A 145 16.57 11.55 4.19
C TYR A 145 15.95 12.55 5.14
N ILE A 146 16.73 13.00 6.13
CA ILE A 146 16.19 13.89 7.15
C ILE A 146 15.85 15.27 6.59
N TYR A 147 16.71 15.85 5.75
CA TYR A 147 16.44 17.16 5.17
C TYR A 147 15.22 17.13 4.27
N ASN A 148 15.09 16.10 3.43
CA ASN A 148 13.91 15.95 2.58
C ASN A 148 12.62 15.76 3.40
N ALA A 149 12.65 14.99 4.48
CA ALA A 149 11.49 14.81 5.34
C ALA A 149 11.04 16.12 6.00
N VAL A 150 11.99 16.88 6.58
CA VAL A 150 11.69 18.16 7.25
C VAL A 150 11.29 19.24 6.23
N MET A 151 11.91 19.27 5.05
CA MET A 151 11.48 20.17 3.96
C MET A 151 10.06 19.87 3.49
N GLN A 152 9.69 18.58 3.38
CA GLN A 152 8.32 18.18 3.05
C GLN A 152 7.35 18.61 4.14
N ALA A 153 7.71 18.45 5.42
CA ALA A 153 6.92 18.96 6.54
C ALA A 153 6.74 20.48 6.47
N ALA A 154 7.81 21.23 6.20
CA ALA A 154 7.75 22.68 6.02
C ALA A 154 6.84 23.07 4.84
N ALA A 155 6.86 22.32 3.74
CA ALA A 155 5.96 22.50 2.60
C ALA A 155 4.49 22.36 3.01
N PHE A 156 4.14 21.29 3.75
CA PHE A 156 2.78 21.07 4.26
C PHE A 156 2.37 22.09 5.34
N ALA A 157 3.32 22.60 6.12
CA ALA A 157 3.10 23.72 7.04
C ALA A 157 2.92 25.07 6.33
N LYS A 158 3.05 25.12 4.99
CA LYS A 158 3.02 26.34 4.16
C LYS A 158 4.13 27.33 4.54
N ASP A 159 5.23 26.84 5.11
CA ASP A 159 6.41 27.61 5.49
C ASP A 159 7.49 27.48 4.42
N PHE A 160 7.32 28.27 3.35
CA PHE A 160 8.29 28.29 2.26
C PHE A 160 9.68 28.77 2.70
N GLU A 161 9.75 29.71 3.65
CA GLU A 161 11.01 30.27 4.13
C GLU A 161 11.85 29.23 4.87
N GLN A 162 11.21 28.40 5.72
CA GLN A 162 11.88 27.28 6.36
C GLN A 162 12.34 26.24 5.32
N ALA A 163 11.52 25.90 4.33
CA ALA A 163 11.90 24.98 3.26
C ALA A 163 13.11 25.51 2.46
N GLU A 164 13.13 26.80 2.11
CA GLU A 164 14.25 27.41 1.39
C GLU A 164 15.51 27.51 2.23
N ARG A 165 15.40 27.79 3.54
CA ARG A 165 16.54 27.75 4.47
C ARG A 165 17.17 26.37 4.53
N LEU A 166 16.36 25.31 4.69
CA LEU A 166 16.84 23.93 4.71
C LEU A 166 17.47 23.54 3.37
N PHE A 167 16.87 23.95 2.25
CA PHE A 167 17.45 23.72 0.92
C PHE A 167 18.85 24.35 0.81
N LYS A 168 19.03 25.60 1.23
CA LYS A 168 20.35 26.28 1.21
C LYS A 168 21.32 25.64 2.19
N GLU A 169 20.86 25.23 3.36
CA GLU A 169 21.67 24.52 4.36
C GLU A 169 22.23 23.20 3.80
N MET A 170 21.41 22.42 3.08
CA MET A 170 21.89 21.22 2.38
C MET A 170 23.05 21.54 1.43
N GLU A 171 22.92 22.59 0.62
CA GLU A 171 23.96 23.01 -0.31
C GLU A 171 25.26 23.43 0.40
N LEU A 172 25.13 24.17 1.50
CA LEU A 172 26.27 24.61 2.32
C LEU A 172 26.99 23.43 2.99
N LEU A 173 26.25 22.38 3.36
CA LEU A 173 26.80 21.14 3.93
C LEU A 173 27.38 20.19 2.88
N GLY A 174 27.32 20.54 1.59
CA GLY A 174 27.76 19.68 0.50
C GLY A 174 26.80 18.51 0.21
N LEU A 175 25.60 18.53 0.78
CA LEU A 175 24.53 17.59 0.43
C LEU A 175 23.84 18.07 -0.84
N GLU A 176 24.32 17.60 -2.00
CA GLU A 176 23.73 17.98 -3.28
C GLU A 176 22.21 17.72 -3.30
N PRO A 177 21.37 18.76 -3.53
CA PRO A 177 19.93 18.60 -3.57
C PRO A 177 19.51 17.55 -4.60
N ASN A 178 18.72 16.57 -4.17
CA ASN A 178 18.28 15.47 -5.03
C ASN A 178 16.89 15.74 -5.62
N CYS A 179 16.39 14.81 -6.44
CA CYS A 179 15.06 14.91 -7.04
C CYS A 179 13.97 15.24 -6.00
N GLN A 180 13.98 14.55 -4.85
CA GLN A 180 13.01 14.78 -3.79
C GLN A 180 13.13 16.18 -3.18
N SER A 181 14.34 16.71 -2.99
CA SER A 181 14.58 18.08 -2.49
C SER A 181 13.91 19.12 -3.40
N TYR A 182 14.06 18.97 -4.72
CA TYR A 182 13.43 19.86 -5.69
C TYR A 182 11.90 19.69 -5.77
N VAL A 183 11.38 18.46 -5.70
CA VAL A 183 9.93 18.20 -5.63
C VAL A 183 9.34 18.88 -4.38
N ASN A 184 10.02 18.79 -3.23
CA ASN A 184 9.59 19.46 -2.00
C ASN A 184 9.55 20.98 -2.15
N MET A 185 10.50 21.61 -2.86
CA MET A 185 10.46 23.05 -3.14
C MET A 185 9.33 23.45 -4.09
N MET A 186 9.03 22.61 -5.08
CA MET A 186 7.87 22.81 -5.97
C MET A 186 6.55 22.68 -5.19
N LEU A 187 6.44 21.67 -4.31
CA LEU A 187 5.30 21.49 -3.41
C LEU A 187 5.15 22.67 -2.45
N ALA A 188 6.23 23.11 -1.80
CA ALA A 188 6.23 24.26 -0.90
C ALA A 188 5.77 25.54 -1.62
N SER A 189 6.28 25.77 -2.83
CA SER A 189 5.86 26.92 -3.66
C SER A 189 4.37 26.88 -3.96
N LYS A 190 3.85 25.71 -4.35
CA LYS A 190 2.43 25.50 -4.65
C LYS A 190 1.54 25.70 -3.41
N LEU A 191 1.88 25.07 -2.28
CA LEU A 191 1.07 25.12 -1.06
C LEU A 191 1.12 26.48 -0.34
N ALA A 192 2.22 27.22 -0.49
CA ALA A 192 2.34 28.59 0.00
C ALA A 192 1.68 29.64 -0.94
N GLY A 193 1.11 29.21 -2.08
CA GLY A 193 0.45 30.10 -3.03
C GLY A 193 1.39 31.04 -3.78
N LEU A 194 2.66 30.64 -3.97
CA LEU A 194 3.65 31.44 -4.68
C LEU A 194 3.44 31.37 -6.21
N PRO A 195 3.95 32.35 -6.97
CA PRO A 195 3.85 32.35 -8.44
C PRO A 195 4.42 31.07 -9.05
N LEU A 196 3.80 30.62 -10.15
CA LEU A 196 4.15 29.37 -10.82
C LEU A 196 5.61 29.37 -11.28
N GLU A 197 6.11 30.53 -11.67
CA GLU A 197 7.49 30.80 -12.10
C GLU A 197 8.50 30.40 -11.02
N LYS A 198 8.12 30.50 -9.73
CA LYS A 198 8.99 30.09 -8.63
C LYS A 198 9.15 28.57 -8.56
N ALA A 199 8.06 27.83 -8.74
CA ALA A 199 8.13 26.37 -8.86
C ALA A 199 8.88 25.94 -10.13
N GLU A 200 8.67 26.66 -11.25
CA GLU A 200 9.36 26.41 -12.50
C GLU A 200 10.88 26.63 -12.37
N ALA A 201 11.31 27.68 -11.67
CA ALA A 201 12.73 27.94 -11.42
C ALA A 201 13.41 26.78 -10.68
N TYR A 202 12.76 26.21 -9.66
CA TYR A 202 13.26 25.02 -8.97
C TYR A 202 13.30 23.80 -9.89
N PHE A 203 12.29 23.60 -10.74
CA PHE A 203 12.27 22.51 -11.71
C PHE A 203 13.40 22.63 -12.74
N GLN A 204 13.59 23.81 -13.34
CA GLN A 204 14.67 24.07 -14.29
C GLN A 204 16.05 23.88 -13.64
N ARG A 205 16.21 24.33 -12.38
CA ARG A 205 17.43 24.09 -11.60
C ARG A 205 17.66 22.60 -11.38
N ALA A 206 16.62 21.81 -11.08
CA ALA A 206 16.71 20.36 -10.91
C ALA A 206 17.20 19.65 -12.19
N VAL A 207 16.68 20.07 -13.35
CA VAL A 207 17.10 19.54 -14.65
C VAL A 207 18.55 19.92 -14.96
N LYS A 208 18.92 21.19 -14.73
CA LYS A 208 20.30 21.68 -14.95
C LYS A 208 21.31 20.99 -14.05
N ALA A 209 20.94 20.70 -12.80
CA ALA A 209 21.78 19.98 -11.84
C ALA A 209 21.85 18.46 -12.12
N GLY A 210 21.06 17.93 -13.06
CA GLY A 210 20.99 16.49 -13.34
C GLY A 210 20.23 15.67 -12.29
N ALA A 211 19.65 16.32 -11.28
CA ALA A 211 18.84 15.68 -10.24
C ALA A 211 17.51 15.15 -10.79
N MET A 212 16.94 15.82 -11.79
CA MET A 212 15.80 15.32 -12.57
C MET A 212 16.20 15.14 -14.03
N ARG A 213 15.89 13.97 -14.59
CA ARG A 213 16.09 13.70 -16.01
C ARG A 213 14.79 13.96 -16.75
N SER A 214 14.85 14.88 -17.71
CA SER A 214 13.73 15.15 -18.61
C SER A 214 13.91 14.44 -19.95
N VAL A 215 12.92 13.67 -20.36
CA VAL A 215 12.81 13.03 -21.68
C VAL A 215 12.02 13.92 -22.65
N MET A 216 11.02 14.65 -22.15
CA MET A 216 10.24 15.60 -22.95
C MET A 216 10.80 17.02 -22.83
N ARG A 217 10.19 17.97 -23.53
CA ARG A 217 10.48 19.40 -23.38
C ARG A 217 10.22 19.82 -21.92
N VAL A 218 11.13 20.60 -21.36
CA VAL A 218 11.16 20.98 -19.93
C VAL A 218 9.84 21.58 -19.46
N ASP A 219 9.19 22.42 -20.27
CA ASP A 219 7.89 23.02 -19.95
C ASP A 219 6.74 22.00 -19.85
N THR A 220 6.77 20.95 -20.68
CA THR A 220 5.76 19.89 -20.69
C THR A 220 5.92 19.02 -19.46
N GLU A 221 7.15 18.67 -19.10
CA GLU A 221 7.40 17.91 -17.88
C GLU A 221 7.04 18.70 -16.64
N PHE A 222 7.38 20.00 -16.60
CA PHE A 222 6.96 20.87 -15.51
C PHE A 222 5.43 20.88 -15.36
N LYS A 223 4.68 21.02 -16.47
CA LYS A 223 3.22 20.91 -16.45
C LYS A 223 2.73 19.56 -15.93
N MET A 224 3.39 18.46 -16.30
CA MET A 224 3.07 17.12 -15.79
C MET A 224 3.28 17.03 -14.28
N TRP A 225 4.42 17.51 -13.77
CA TRP A 225 4.69 17.56 -12.33
C TRP A 225 3.65 18.41 -11.58
N MET A 226 3.30 19.58 -12.12
CA MET A 226 2.30 20.44 -11.51
C MET A 226 0.89 19.85 -11.54
N ASP A 227 0.54 19.10 -12.59
CA ASP A 227 -0.69 18.30 -12.67
C ASP A 227 -0.68 17.18 -11.61
N GLN A 228 0.41 16.42 -11.47
CA GLN A 228 0.52 15.40 -10.42
C GLN A 228 0.37 15.99 -9.01
N LEU A 229 1.05 17.11 -8.73
CA LEU A 229 0.89 17.83 -7.46
C LEU A 229 -0.53 18.40 -7.30
N GLY A 230 -1.21 18.74 -8.39
CA GLY A 230 -2.60 19.18 -8.39
C GLY A 230 -3.58 18.06 -8.04
N ARG A 231 -3.38 16.87 -8.61
CA ARG A 231 -4.17 15.67 -8.30
C ARG A 231 -3.92 15.18 -6.88
N LEU A 232 -2.68 15.27 -6.41
CA LEU A 232 -2.34 14.91 -5.03
C LEU A 232 -3.06 15.83 -4.04
N GLY A 233 -3.07 17.15 -4.30
CA GLY A 233 -3.69 18.13 -3.41
C GLY A 233 -2.93 18.26 -2.09
N SER A 234 -3.67 18.54 -1.01
CA SER A 234 -3.15 18.61 0.36
C SER A 234 -4.18 18.05 1.33
N PHE A 235 -3.81 17.81 2.59
CA PHE A 235 -4.72 17.25 3.59
C PHE A 235 -5.89 18.18 3.93
N THR A 236 -5.70 19.49 3.81
CA THR A 236 -6.73 20.51 4.09
C THR A 236 -7.40 21.08 2.84
N ALA A 237 -7.03 20.61 1.64
CA ALA A 237 -7.63 21.06 0.40
C ALA A 237 -9.08 20.55 0.23
N ALA A 238 -9.87 21.21 -0.62
CA ALA A 238 -11.22 20.75 -0.96
C ALA A 238 -11.21 19.59 -1.99
N THR A 239 -10.15 19.48 -2.79
CA THR A 239 -9.98 18.46 -3.82
C THR A 239 -8.55 17.93 -3.80
N GLY A 240 -8.40 16.69 -4.30
CA GLY A 240 -7.14 15.98 -4.34
C GLY A 240 -7.23 14.63 -3.66
N TYR A 241 -6.20 13.81 -3.81
CA TYR A 241 -6.14 12.51 -3.15
C TYR A 241 -5.92 12.62 -1.65
N LEU A 242 -5.09 13.57 -1.20
CA LEU A 242 -4.80 13.77 0.23
C LEU A 242 -5.97 14.37 1.02
N SER A 243 -6.90 15.05 0.34
CA SER A 243 -8.09 15.63 1.00
C SER A 243 -9.17 14.60 1.32
N VAL A 244 -9.07 13.37 0.82
CA VAL A 244 -10.06 12.32 1.06
C VAL A 244 -9.81 11.68 2.43
N ASN A 245 -10.60 12.09 3.42
CA ASN A 245 -10.50 11.61 4.80
C ASN A 245 -11.53 10.50 5.15
N GLU A 246 -11.73 9.56 4.23
CA GLU A 246 -12.58 8.38 4.46
C GLU A 246 -11.72 7.17 4.84
N GLU A 247 -11.46 7.01 6.15
CA GLU A 247 -10.55 5.98 6.67
C GLU A 247 -11.08 4.54 6.52
N GLY A 248 -12.39 4.30 6.63
CA GLY A 248 -12.96 2.96 6.63
C GLY A 248 -12.44 2.05 7.77
N ALA A 249 -12.10 2.65 8.92
CA ALA A 249 -11.35 2.03 10.01
C ALA A 249 -11.98 0.73 10.55
N LYS A 250 -11.19 -0.35 10.54
CA LYS A 250 -11.55 -1.66 11.10
C LYS A 250 -10.40 -2.27 11.89
N PRO A 251 -10.69 -3.04 12.96
CA PRO A 251 -9.65 -3.73 13.73
C PRO A 251 -9.07 -4.95 13.01
N MET A 252 -9.70 -5.40 11.92
CA MET A 252 -9.31 -6.57 11.12
C MET A 252 -9.71 -6.33 9.65
N PRO A 253 -8.95 -6.85 8.67
CA PRO A 253 -9.34 -6.85 7.26
C PRO A 253 -10.71 -7.50 7.03
N ARG A 254 -11.41 -7.08 5.98
CA ARG A 254 -12.67 -7.71 5.57
C ARG A 254 -12.43 -9.08 4.92
N ASP A 255 -11.32 -9.23 4.21
CA ASP A 255 -10.95 -10.47 3.54
C ASP A 255 -9.50 -10.87 3.81
N MET A 256 -9.30 -11.84 4.70
CA MET A 256 -7.98 -12.40 5.02
C MET A 256 -7.34 -13.18 3.87
N TRP A 257 -8.08 -13.52 2.82
CA TRP A 257 -7.57 -14.18 1.62
C TRP A 257 -7.46 -13.25 0.41
N ALA A 258 -7.53 -11.92 0.63
CA ALA A 258 -7.24 -10.95 -0.40
C ALA A 258 -5.84 -11.18 -1.01
N LEU A 259 -5.72 -10.97 -2.31
CA LEU A 259 -4.46 -11.15 -3.04
C LEU A 259 -3.86 -9.79 -3.37
N TRP A 260 -2.54 -9.67 -3.32
CA TRP A 260 -1.82 -8.54 -3.92
C TRP A 260 -1.32 -8.86 -5.33
N GLY A 261 -1.31 -10.16 -5.69
CA GLY A 261 -0.81 -10.66 -6.95
C GLY A 261 -1.76 -11.61 -7.68
N TRP A 262 -1.21 -12.62 -8.37
CA TRP A 262 -1.97 -13.41 -9.35
C TRP A 262 -2.53 -14.74 -8.82
N HIS A 263 -2.10 -15.18 -7.64
CA HIS A 263 -2.43 -16.50 -7.10
C HIS A 263 -2.48 -16.46 -5.56
N ARG A 264 -3.14 -17.43 -4.92
CA ARG A 264 -3.23 -17.55 -3.44
C ARG A 264 -1.89 -17.61 -2.70
N SER A 265 -0.80 -17.88 -3.40
CA SER A 265 0.56 -17.81 -2.84
C SER A 265 1.13 -16.39 -2.76
N GLU A 266 0.47 -15.45 -3.42
CA GLU A 266 0.75 -14.01 -3.38
C GLU A 266 -0.40 -13.33 -2.63
N SER A 267 -0.69 -13.85 -1.42
CA SER A 267 -1.70 -13.33 -0.52
C SER A 267 -1.22 -12.03 0.13
N LYS A 268 -2.14 -11.08 0.29
CA LYS A 268 -1.86 -9.79 0.93
C LYS A 268 -1.43 -9.93 2.39
N PHE A 269 -2.02 -10.91 3.08
CA PHE A 269 -1.74 -11.24 4.46
C PHE A 269 -0.96 -12.55 4.52
N VAL A 270 0.17 -12.55 5.24
CA VAL A 270 1.11 -13.66 5.34
C VAL A 270 1.53 -13.87 6.80
N SER A 271 2.16 -15.00 7.10
CA SER A 271 2.61 -15.26 8.47
C SER A 271 3.75 -14.31 8.85
N ARG A 272 3.98 -14.10 10.15
CA ARG A 272 5.12 -13.31 10.63
C ARG A 272 6.46 -13.88 10.14
N ASP A 273 6.58 -15.20 10.07
CA ASP A 273 7.80 -15.86 9.60
C ASP A 273 8.04 -15.61 8.10
N ASP A 274 6.98 -15.69 7.28
CA ASP A 274 7.06 -15.36 5.86
C ASP A 274 7.46 -13.89 5.65
N LEU A 275 6.89 -12.98 6.45
CA LEU A 275 7.22 -11.56 6.41
C LEU A 275 8.68 -11.31 6.78
N ILE A 276 9.19 -11.95 7.85
CA ILE A 276 10.61 -11.86 8.23
C ILE A 276 11.49 -12.35 7.06
N MET A 277 11.14 -13.48 6.45
CA MET A 277 11.88 -14.02 5.32
C MET A 277 11.80 -13.15 4.06
N GLU A 278 10.71 -12.39 3.88
CA GLU A 278 10.59 -11.40 2.83
C GLU A 278 11.52 -10.21 3.08
N GLN A 279 11.58 -9.69 4.32
CA GLN A 279 12.50 -8.60 4.70
C GLN A 279 13.97 -9.02 4.55
N VAL A 280 14.31 -10.25 4.94
CA VAL A 280 15.65 -10.82 4.71
C VAL A 280 15.95 -10.89 3.20
N ARG A 281 14.99 -11.33 2.39
CA ARG A 281 15.16 -11.40 0.93
C ARG A 281 15.35 -10.02 0.30
N ALA A 282 14.58 -9.02 0.71
CA ALA A 282 14.73 -7.64 0.23
C ALA A 282 16.14 -7.11 0.51
N ARG A 283 16.68 -7.39 1.71
CA ARG A 283 18.03 -6.95 2.09
C ARG A 283 19.14 -7.71 1.37
N VAL A 284 19.01 -9.02 1.23
CA VAL A 284 20.07 -9.89 0.65
C VAL A 284 20.04 -9.90 -0.88
N HIS A 285 18.87 -9.78 -1.49
CA HIS A 285 18.67 -9.94 -2.93
C HIS A 285 18.23 -8.64 -3.63
N GLY A 286 18.47 -7.47 -3.05
CA GLY A 286 18.04 -6.17 -3.60
C GLY A 286 18.46 -5.92 -5.05
N GLY A 287 19.58 -6.49 -5.50
CA GLY A 287 20.02 -6.40 -6.91
C GLY A 287 19.03 -7.00 -7.92
N ARG A 288 18.14 -7.92 -7.51
CA ARG A 288 17.09 -8.47 -8.39
C ARG A 288 16.01 -7.46 -8.75
N GLU A 289 15.79 -6.45 -7.92
CA GLU A 289 14.76 -5.42 -8.13
C GLU A 289 15.16 -4.43 -9.24
N LEU A 290 16.45 -4.36 -9.57
CA LEU A 290 16.99 -3.48 -10.62
C LEU A 290 16.69 -3.99 -12.05
N VAL A 291 16.29 -5.26 -12.20
CA VAL A 291 16.15 -5.90 -13.52
C VAL A 291 14.78 -6.57 -13.68
N GLY A 292 14.02 -6.12 -14.68
CA GLY A 292 12.77 -6.77 -15.11
C GLY A 292 12.92 -7.44 -16.47
N THR A 293 12.64 -8.73 -16.58
CA THR A 293 12.70 -9.47 -17.86
C THR A 293 11.33 -10.03 -18.26
N VAL A 294 11.14 -10.28 -19.56
CA VAL A 294 9.94 -10.99 -20.04
C VAL A 294 9.88 -12.40 -19.47
N TYR A 295 11.02 -13.08 -19.37
CA TYR A 295 11.11 -14.42 -18.80
C TYR A 295 10.54 -14.49 -17.37
N THR A 296 10.95 -13.58 -16.47
CA THR A 296 10.46 -13.60 -15.08
C THR A 296 8.96 -13.29 -15.00
N LYS A 297 8.46 -12.36 -15.83
CA LYS A 297 7.02 -12.05 -15.92
C LYS A 297 6.20 -13.25 -16.41
N THR A 298 6.67 -13.95 -17.45
CA THR A 298 6.00 -15.16 -17.95
C THR A 298 6.07 -16.29 -16.93
N ARG A 299 7.22 -16.48 -16.27
CA ARG A 299 7.42 -17.53 -15.26
C ARG A 299 6.55 -17.35 -14.02
N ARG A 300 6.13 -16.12 -13.71
CA ARG A 300 5.22 -15.78 -12.61
C ARG A 300 3.78 -16.21 -12.87
N GLN A 301 3.37 -16.43 -14.12
CA GLN A 301 2.00 -16.82 -14.44
C GLN A 301 1.61 -18.13 -13.74
N PRO A 302 0.50 -18.19 -12.99
CA PRO A 302 0.21 -19.30 -12.09
C PRO A 302 -0.57 -20.44 -12.76
N TRP A 303 -0.66 -20.49 -14.10
CA TRP A 303 -1.49 -21.46 -14.82
C TRP A 303 -1.07 -22.92 -14.57
N ALA A 304 0.21 -23.17 -14.28
CA ALA A 304 0.76 -24.47 -13.91
C ALA A 304 1.01 -24.63 -12.41
N LYS A 305 0.67 -23.63 -11.59
CA LYS A 305 0.90 -23.67 -10.14
C LYS A 305 -0.23 -24.47 -9.47
N PHE A 306 0.14 -25.29 -8.48
CA PHE A 306 -0.83 -26.12 -7.76
C PHE A 306 -1.91 -25.26 -7.07
N ASN A 307 -3.15 -25.46 -7.51
CA ASN A 307 -4.35 -24.75 -7.08
C ASN A 307 -5.37 -25.66 -6.36
N GLY A 308 -4.99 -26.90 -6.04
CA GLY A 308 -5.84 -27.85 -5.31
C GLY A 308 -6.00 -27.52 -3.83
N MET A 309 -6.84 -28.26 -3.13
CA MET A 309 -7.19 -28.00 -1.74
C MET A 309 -6.22 -28.68 -0.77
N LEU A 310 -5.91 -28.01 0.34
CA LEU A 310 -5.12 -28.53 1.45
C LEU A 310 -6.04 -28.91 2.63
N PRO A 311 -5.60 -29.71 3.61
CA PRO A 311 -6.45 -30.10 4.74
C PRO A 311 -7.09 -28.91 5.49
N HIS A 312 -6.35 -27.82 5.68
CA HIS A 312 -6.86 -26.60 6.31
C HIS A 312 -7.87 -25.84 5.43
N ASP A 313 -7.94 -26.09 4.13
CA ASP A 313 -8.96 -25.52 3.26
C ASP A 313 -10.34 -26.17 3.49
N TYR A 314 -10.38 -27.37 4.10
CA TYR A 314 -11.59 -28.06 4.51
C TYR A 314 -11.91 -27.85 6.00
N ASN A 315 -10.89 -27.98 6.86
CA ASN A 315 -11.06 -27.91 8.32
C ASN A 315 -11.05 -26.48 8.87
N GLY A 316 -10.57 -25.53 8.07
CA GLY A 316 -10.33 -24.14 8.46
C GLY A 316 -8.91 -23.89 8.98
N PRO A 317 -8.57 -22.61 9.23
CA PRO A 317 -7.27 -22.22 9.77
C PRO A 317 -6.96 -22.91 11.10
N VAL A 318 -5.68 -23.17 11.35
CA VAL A 318 -5.20 -23.67 12.63
C VAL A 318 -5.61 -22.71 13.74
N TYR A 319 -6.17 -23.24 14.83
CA TYR A 319 -6.51 -22.41 15.98
C TYR A 319 -5.23 -21.93 16.65
N ARG A 320 -5.10 -20.61 16.77
CA ARG A 320 -4.09 -19.94 17.59
C ARG A 320 -4.80 -18.99 18.54
N ARG A 321 -4.41 -19.02 19.82
CA ARG A 321 -4.97 -18.12 20.83
C ARG A 321 -4.67 -16.67 20.43
N PRO A 322 -5.66 -15.75 20.49
CA PRO A 322 -5.42 -14.34 20.22
C PRO A 322 -4.47 -13.74 21.28
N THR A 323 -3.82 -12.63 20.94
CA THR A 323 -3.09 -11.82 21.91
C THR A 323 -4.08 -11.25 22.93
N GLU A 324 -3.88 -11.56 24.20
CA GLU A 324 -4.68 -11.05 25.33
C GLU A 324 -3.87 -10.01 26.11
N PHE A 325 -4.52 -8.92 26.51
CA PHE A 325 -3.92 -7.83 27.27
C PHE A 325 -4.48 -7.80 28.70
N ASN A 326 -4.23 -8.86 29.47
CA ASN A 326 -4.80 -9.01 30.82
C ASN A 326 -4.26 -7.95 31.81
N ASP A 327 -3.06 -7.43 31.56
CA ASP A 327 -2.42 -6.39 32.36
C ASP A 327 -2.75 -4.96 31.87
N ALA A 328 -3.67 -4.81 30.91
CA ALA A 328 -4.05 -3.49 30.42
C ALA A 328 -4.81 -2.69 31.49
N PRO A 329 -4.59 -1.36 31.59
CA PRO A 329 -5.36 -0.52 32.48
C PRO A 329 -6.85 -0.49 32.09
N ALA A 330 -7.69 -0.09 33.04
CA ALA A 330 -9.14 -0.02 32.83
C ALA A 330 -9.51 0.88 31.64
N TYR A 331 -10.51 0.44 30.87
CA TYR A 331 -10.98 1.13 29.68
C TYR A 331 -11.67 2.46 30.02
N THR A 332 -11.36 3.52 29.27
CA THR A 332 -12.06 4.81 29.34
C THR A 332 -13.20 4.87 28.33
N ALA A 333 -14.34 5.46 28.70
CA ALA A 333 -15.54 5.51 27.85
C ALA A 333 -15.44 6.52 26.68
N GLU A 334 -14.34 7.26 26.56
CA GLU A 334 -14.14 8.29 25.54
C GLU A 334 -13.91 7.65 24.16
N LYS A 335 -14.63 8.13 23.15
CA LYS A 335 -14.47 7.66 21.78
C LYS A 335 -13.23 8.28 21.17
N THR A 336 -12.38 7.46 20.56
CA THR A 336 -11.27 7.94 19.74
C THR A 336 -11.80 8.58 18.46
N GLU A 337 -11.39 9.81 18.18
CA GLU A 337 -11.69 10.53 16.94
C GLU A 337 -10.97 9.93 15.72
N LYS A 338 -11.07 10.57 14.56
CA LYS A 338 -10.25 10.21 13.40
C LYS A 338 -8.79 10.61 13.64
N ALA A 339 -7.87 9.81 13.10
CA ALA A 339 -6.44 10.06 13.25
C ALA A 339 -5.95 11.29 12.45
N PHE A 340 -6.66 11.64 11.38
CA PHE A 340 -6.45 12.80 10.52
C PHE A 340 -7.78 13.24 9.92
#